data_AF-A0A1B6AT61-F1
#
_entry.id   AF-A0A1B6AT61-F1
#
_cell.length_a   1.000
_cell.length_b   1.000
_cell.length_c   1.000
_cell.angle_alpha   90.00
_cell.angle_beta   90.00
_cell.angle_gamma   90.00
#
_symmetry.space_group_name_H-M   'P 1'
#
loop_
_entity.id
_entity.type
_entity.pdbx_description
1 polymer ?
#
loop_
_entity_poly.entity_id
_entity_poly.type
_entity_poly.pdbx_seq_one_letter_code
_entity_poly.pdbx_strand_id
1 'polypeptide(L)'
;MQNATARRGKSVDVRAAIAAERRELADLFDTLRTDQWNEQSLCVGWRVRDVAAHMSMGFRLSLPAILGQLTKARGNLHRMTDRVARRDSAAHSSTTLAAFLRDNAHHPWTPPVGGLTAALGHGVQLCAEDLDWSYGSGSPMFGAAQDLLLLAYGRRLPDGRLRGEPSSRFTRPAKDA
;
A
#
# COMPACT_ATOMS: atom_id res chain seq x y z
N MET A 1 -3.95 19.47 27.17
CA MET A 1 -5.12 19.38 26.24
C MET A 1 -4.84 19.79 24.79
N GLN A 2 -3.65 20.33 24.44
CA GLN A 2 -3.36 20.81 23.07
C GLN A 2 -2.94 19.70 22.07
N ASN A 3 -2.42 18.56 22.54
CA ASN A 3 -1.93 17.46 21.69
C ASN A 3 -3.01 16.62 20.98
N ALA A 4 -4.22 16.53 21.54
CA ALA A 4 -5.29 15.71 20.98
C ALA A 4 -5.92 16.36 19.74
N THR A 5 -6.12 17.68 19.78
CA THR A 5 -6.69 18.47 18.68
C THR A 5 -5.74 18.53 17.49
N ALA A 6 -4.43 18.68 17.74
CA ALA A 6 -3.40 18.66 16.70
C ALA A 6 -3.27 17.29 16.01
N ARG A 7 -3.30 16.17 16.77
CA ARG A 7 -3.32 14.81 16.19
C ARG A 7 -4.60 14.55 15.38
N ARG A 8 -5.74 15.07 15.82
CA ARG A 8 -7.01 14.93 15.10
C ARG A 8 -6.99 15.73 13.79
N GLY A 9 -6.47 16.96 13.81
CA GLY A 9 -6.26 17.77 12.61
C GLY A 9 -5.34 17.09 11.60
N LYS A 10 -4.18 16.60 12.04
CA LYS A 10 -3.23 15.85 11.19
C LYS A 10 -3.85 14.55 10.65
N SER A 11 -4.68 13.85 11.42
CA SER A 11 -5.37 12.64 10.94
C SER A 11 -6.46 12.94 9.91
N VAL A 12 -7.15 14.08 10.03
CA VAL A 12 -8.18 14.50 9.05
C VAL A 12 -7.51 14.90 7.74
N ASP A 13 -6.39 15.63 7.83
CA ASP A 13 -5.57 16.00 6.68
C ASP A 13 -5.02 14.78 5.93
N VAL A 14 -4.44 13.82 6.65
CA VAL A 14 -3.96 12.54 6.07
C VAL A 14 -5.09 11.74 5.41
N ARG A 15 -6.29 11.72 6.00
CA ARG A 15 -7.45 11.03 5.40
C ARG A 15 -7.96 11.74 4.14
N ALA A 16 -7.90 13.08 4.11
CA ALA A 16 -8.23 13.86 2.93
C ALA A 16 -7.22 13.61 1.81
N ALA A 17 -5.92 13.57 2.12
CA ALA A 17 -4.86 13.24 1.17
C ALA A 17 -5.02 11.83 0.58
N ILE A 18 -5.29 10.80 1.41
CA ILE A 18 -5.59 9.43 0.92
C ILE A 18 -6.75 9.45 -0.09
N ALA A 19 -7.79 10.21 0.22
CA ALA A 19 -8.97 10.28 -0.62
C ALA A 19 -8.69 11.02 -1.93
N ALA A 20 -7.83 12.04 -1.94
CA ALA A 20 -7.37 12.71 -3.14
C ALA A 20 -6.58 11.76 -4.04
N GLU A 21 -5.55 11.10 -3.51
CA GLU A 21 -4.71 10.13 -4.24
C GLU A 21 -5.53 9.00 -4.87
N ARG A 22 -6.51 8.46 -4.13
CA ARG A 22 -7.40 7.41 -4.66
C ARG A 22 -8.26 7.90 -5.82
N ARG A 23 -8.68 9.17 -5.82
CA ARG A 23 -9.43 9.76 -6.92
C ARG A 23 -8.54 10.05 -8.11
N GLU A 24 -7.37 10.65 -7.89
CA GLU A 24 -6.40 10.94 -8.96
C GLU A 24 -5.95 9.66 -9.67
N LEU A 25 -5.72 8.58 -8.92
CA LEU A 25 -5.41 7.28 -9.50
C LEU A 25 -6.59 6.70 -10.29
N ALA A 26 -7.82 6.87 -9.81
CA ALA A 26 -9.01 6.46 -10.56
C ALA A 26 -9.16 7.27 -11.86
N ASP A 27 -8.89 8.58 -11.81
CA ASP A 27 -8.93 9.47 -12.97
C ASP A 27 -7.87 9.05 -13.99
N LEU A 28 -6.64 8.75 -13.55
CA LEU A 28 -5.58 8.18 -14.41
C LEU A 28 -6.05 6.87 -15.06
N PHE A 29 -6.62 5.96 -14.28
CA PHE A 29 -7.11 4.68 -14.79
C PHE A 29 -8.24 4.81 -15.82
N ASP A 30 -9.08 5.83 -15.71
CA ASP A 30 -10.12 6.12 -16.70
C ASP A 30 -9.53 6.65 -18.03
N THR A 31 -8.31 7.18 -18.04
CA THR A 31 -7.61 7.57 -19.29
C THR A 31 -6.97 6.40 -20.03
N LEU A 32 -6.78 5.25 -19.37
CA LEU A 32 -6.10 4.11 -19.97
C LEU A 32 -6.98 3.39 -20.98
N ARG A 33 -6.39 3.07 -22.13
CA ARG A 33 -7.03 2.24 -23.15
C ARG A 33 -7.08 0.76 -22.75
N THR A 34 -7.91 -0.01 -23.44
CA THR A 34 -8.11 -1.45 -23.14
C THR A 34 -6.83 -2.28 -23.30
N ASP A 35 -5.99 -1.97 -24.28
CA ASP A 35 -4.67 -2.60 -24.47
C ASP A 35 -3.75 -2.32 -23.27
N GLN A 36 -3.66 -1.06 -22.83
CA GLN A 36 -2.84 -0.65 -21.68
C GLN A 36 -3.29 -1.31 -20.37
N TRP A 37 -4.60 -1.50 -20.18
CA TRP A 37 -5.13 -2.26 -19.04
C TRP A 37 -4.69 -3.73 -19.00
N ASN A 38 -4.39 -4.30 -20.15
CA ASN A 38 -3.95 -5.68 -20.31
C ASN A 38 -2.43 -5.83 -20.43
N GLU A 39 -1.67 -4.73 -20.43
CA GLU A 39 -0.20 -4.77 -20.39
C GLU A 39 0.33 -5.28 -19.06
N GLN A 40 1.52 -5.88 -19.12
CA GLN A 40 2.23 -6.40 -17.96
C GLN A 40 2.70 -5.22 -17.07
N SER A 41 2.36 -5.27 -15.79
CA SER A 41 2.86 -4.32 -14.80
C SER A 41 4.22 -4.74 -14.25
N LEU A 42 4.84 -3.85 -13.48
CA LEU A 42 6.06 -4.15 -12.72
C LEU A 42 5.85 -5.22 -11.63
N CYS A 43 4.61 -5.46 -11.21
CA CYS A 43 4.27 -6.62 -10.40
C CYS A 43 4.31 -7.86 -11.31
N VAL A 44 5.41 -8.62 -11.24
CA VAL A 44 5.65 -9.79 -12.10
C VAL A 44 4.42 -10.70 -12.14
N GLY A 45 3.97 -11.00 -13.36
CA GLY A 45 2.82 -11.86 -13.62
C GLY A 45 1.45 -11.18 -13.52
N TRP A 46 1.39 -9.90 -13.16
CA TRP A 46 0.14 -9.13 -13.08
C TRP A 46 0.04 -8.08 -14.16
N ARG A 47 -1.12 -7.98 -14.79
CA ARG A 47 -1.45 -6.85 -15.67
C ARG A 47 -1.88 -5.65 -14.85
N VAL A 48 -1.96 -4.48 -15.48
CA VAL A 48 -2.46 -3.24 -14.83
C VAL A 48 -3.82 -3.48 -14.16
N ARG A 49 -4.72 -4.22 -14.80
CA ARG A 49 -6.02 -4.57 -14.21
C ARG A 49 -5.95 -5.46 -12.97
N ASP A 50 -4.97 -6.35 -12.90
CA ASP A 50 -4.76 -7.21 -11.73
C ASP A 50 -4.25 -6.35 -10.54
N VAL A 51 -3.39 -5.36 -10.82
CA VAL A 51 -2.95 -4.35 -9.83
C VAL A 51 -4.14 -3.53 -9.33
N ALA A 52 -4.97 -2.96 -10.20
CA ALA A 52 -6.13 -2.17 -9.76
C ALA A 52 -7.14 -3.01 -8.94
N ALA A 53 -7.36 -4.27 -9.35
CA ALA A 53 -8.17 -5.20 -8.58
C ALA A 53 -7.57 -5.50 -7.19
N HIS A 54 -6.24 -5.61 -7.10
CA HIS A 54 -5.54 -5.76 -5.83
C HIS A 54 -5.67 -4.51 -4.95
N MET A 55 -5.48 -3.31 -5.50
CA MET A 55 -5.54 -2.05 -4.76
C MET A 55 -6.92 -1.81 -4.13
N SER A 56 -7.99 -2.21 -4.82
CA SER A 56 -9.36 -2.11 -4.31
C SER A 56 -9.81 -3.28 -3.43
N MET A 57 -9.02 -4.36 -3.33
CA MET A 57 -9.39 -5.60 -2.62
C MET A 57 -9.80 -5.34 -1.17
N GLY A 58 -9.11 -4.42 -0.49
CA GLY A 58 -9.33 -4.08 0.90
C GLY A 58 -10.70 -3.46 1.20
N PHE A 59 -11.29 -2.79 0.22
CA PHE A 59 -12.62 -2.19 0.34
C PHE A 59 -13.73 -3.22 0.12
N ARG A 60 -13.43 -4.27 -0.64
CA ARG A 60 -14.40 -5.24 -1.15
C ARG A 60 -14.50 -6.50 -0.31
N LEU A 61 -13.47 -6.82 0.49
CA LEU A 61 -13.46 -8.02 1.34
C LEU A 61 -13.62 -7.70 2.83
N SER A 62 -14.58 -8.36 3.45
CA SER A 62 -14.73 -8.38 4.91
C SER A 62 -13.67 -9.26 5.57
N LEU A 63 -13.40 -9.04 6.86
CA LEU A 63 -12.43 -9.84 7.63
C LEU A 63 -12.71 -11.36 7.60
N PRO A 64 -13.96 -11.84 7.76
CA PRO A 64 -14.25 -13.27 7.61
C PRO A 64 -13.97 -13.79 6.20
N ALA A 65 -14.26 -12.99 5.17
CA ALA A 65 -13.96 -13.37 3.79
C ALA A 65 -12.44 -13.48 3.56
N ILE A 66 -11.64 -12.56 4.11
CA ILE A 66 -10.17 -12.61 4.05
C ILE A 66 -9.67 -13.90 4.70
N LEU A 67 -10.12 -14.23 5.90
CA LEU A 67 -9.74 -15.48 6.58
C LEU A 67 -10.10 -16.71 5.73
N GLY A 68 -11.29 -16.73 5.15
CA GLY A 68 -11.73 -17.79 4.22
C GLY A 68 -10.90 -17.88 2.93
N GLN A 69 -10.41 -16.76 2.39
CA GLN A 69 -9.50 -16.80 1.24
C GLN A 69 -8.09 -17.25 1.64
N LEU A 70 -7.64 -16.94 2.85
CA LEU A 70 -6.34 -17.36 3.38
C LEU A 70 -6.31 -18.86 3.67
N THR A 71 -7.38 -19.44 4.23
CA THR A 71 -7.51 -20.90 4.40
C THR A 71 -7.51 -21.62 3.05
N LYS A 72 -8.26 -21.12 2.05
CA LYS A 72 -8.20 -21.62 0.66
C LYS A 72 -6.80 -21.52 0.03
N ALA A 73 -5.99 -20.55 0.47
CA ALA A 73 -4.60 -20.39 0.06
C ALA A 73 -3.61 -21.17 0.94
N ARG A 74 -4.09 -22.03 1.86
CA ARG A 74 -3.28 -22.81 2.82
C ARG A 74 -2.37 -21.93 3.68
N GLY A 75 -2.88 -20.78 4.12
CA GLY A 75 -2.12 -19.82 4.94
C GLY A 75 -1.14 -18.93 4.17
N ASN A 76 -1.01 -19.09 2.85
CA ASN A 76 -0.08 -18.29 2.06
C ASN A 76 -0.76 -17.00 1.53
N LEU A 77 -0.37 -15.85 2.09
CA LEU A 77 -0.93 -14.54 1.73
C LEU A 77 -0.62 -14.14 0.28
N HIS A 78 0.59 -14.39 -0.21
CA HIS A 78 0.95 -14.05 -1.60
C HIS A 78 0.09 -14.83 -2.59
N ARG A 79 -0.09 -16.13 -2.37
CA ARG A 79 -0.98 -16.99 -3.15
C ARG A 79 -2.44 -16.55 -3.05
N MET A 80 -2.88 -16.11 -1.87
CA MET A 80 -4.24 -15.57 -1.69
C MET A 80 -4.42 -14.31 -2.53
N THR A 81 -3.51 -13.34 -2.39
CA THR A 81 -3.59 -12.05 -3.06
C THR A 81 -3.57 -12.20 -4.57
N ASP A 82 -2.65 -13.02 -5.12
CA ASP A 82 -2.59 -13.31 -6.56
C ASP A 82 -3.91 -13.90 -7.08
N ARG A 83 -4.43 -14.92 -6.39
CA ARG A 83 -5.69 -15.58 -6.78
C ARG A 83 -6.88 -14.61 -6.74
N VAL A 84 -6.98 -13.80 -5.70
CA VAL A 84 -8.10 -12.86 -5.54
C VAL A 84 -8.00 -11.71 -6.55
N ALA A 85 -6.79 -11.15 -6.76
CA ALA A 85 -6.56 -10.09 -7.73
C ALA A 85 -6.96 -10.53 -9.15
N ARG A 86 -6.52 -11.72 -9.59
CA ARG A 86 -6.88 -12.27 -10.91
C ARG A 86 -8.37 -12.61 -11.05
N ARG A 87 -8.97 -13.14 -9.98
CA ARG A 87 -10.42 -13.44 -9.97
C ARG A 87 -11.22 -12.16 -10.16
N ASP A 88 -10.89 -11.13 -9.38
CA ASP A 88 -11.65 -9.90 -9.35
C ASP A 88 -11.41 -9.07 -10.62
N SER A 89 -10.18 -9.08 -11.17
CA SER A 89 -9.88 -8.41 -12.44
C SER A 89 -10.59 -9.04 -13.64
N ALA A 90 -10.89 -10.35 -13.58
CA ALA A 90 -11.68 -11.07 -14.57
C ALA A 90 -13.20 -10.84 -14.39
N ALA A 91 -13.66 -10.65 -13.15
CA ALA A 91 -15.07 -10.46 -12.82
C ALA A 91 -15.57 -9.03 -13.04
N HIS A 92 -14.67 -8.05 -13.15
CA HIS A 92 -15.01 -6.63 -13.26
C HIS A 92 -14.42 -5.98 -14.52
N SER A 93 -15.17 -5.02 -15.08
CA SER A 93 -14.67 -4.16 -16.15
C SER A 93 -13.63 -3.18 -15.61
N SER A 94 -12.78 -2.64 -16.49
CA SER A 94 -11.77 -1.63 -16.12
C SER A 94 -12.40 -0.40 -15.46
N THR A 95 -13.53 0.09 -15.98
CA THR A 95 -14.29 1.20 -15.39
C THR A 95 -14.77 0.88 -13.98
N THR A 96 -15.27 -0.34 -13.73
CA THR A 96 -15.68 -0.76 -12.39
C THR A 96 -14.49 -0.84 -11.43
N LEU A 97 -13.33 -1.32 -11.90
CA LEU A 97 -12.11 -1.37 -11.09
C LEU A 97 -11.62 0.02 -10.69
N ALA A 98 -11.67 0.99 -11.61
CA ALA A 98 -11.37 2.40 -11.31
C ALA A 98 -12.39 3.01 -10.33
N ALA A 99 -13.68 2.76 -10.57
CA ALA A 99 -14.76 3.24 -9.70
C ALA A 99 -14.63 2.75 -8.26
N PHE A 100 -14.18 1.51 -8.01
CA PHE A 100 -13.94 1.05 -6.65
C PHE A 100 -12.95 1.90 -5.86
N LEU A 101 -11.92 2.46 -6.51
CA LEU A 101 -10.96 3.36 -5.84
C LEU A 101 -11.61 4.71 -5.55
N ARG A 102 -12.36 5.26 -6.51
CA ARG A 102 -13.06 6.54 -6.41
C ARG A 102 -14.14 6.51 -5.32
N ASP A 103 -15.02 5.51 -5.36
CA ASP A 103 -16.17 5.38 -4.45
C ASP A 103 -15.72 5.08 -3.02
N ASN A 104 -14.56 4.45 -2.86
CA ASN A 104 -13.98 4.12 -1.56
C ASN A 104 -12.84 5.08 -1.17
N ALA A 105 -12.77 6.28 -1.77
CA ALA A 105 -11.74 7.27 -1.47
C ALA A 105 -11.63 7.57 0.04
N HIS A 106 -12.77 7.66 0.73
CA HIS A 106 -12.83 7.90 2.18
C HIS A 106 -12.92 6.63 3.04
N HIS A 107 -12.88 5.44 2.44
CA HIS A 107 -13.08 4.20 3.17
C HIS A 107 -11.99 4.01 4.24
N PRO A 108 -12.36 3.67 5.49
CA PRO A 108 -11.43 3.65 6.64
C PRO A 108 -10.44 2.48 6.64
N TRP A 109 -10.51 1.61 5.63
CA TRP A 109 -9.67 0.41 5.54
C TRP A 109 -8.18 0.73 5.41
N THR A 110 -7.40 -0.15 6.02
CA THR A 110 -5.95 -0.06 6.16
C THR A 110 -5.35 -1.43 5.86
N PRO A 111 -4.31 -1.56 5.02
CA PRO A 111 -3.77 -2.85 4.66
C PRO A 111 -3.24 -3.60 5.89
N PRO A 112 -3.58 -4.90 6.02
CA PRO A 112 -3.22 -5.71 7.19
C PRO A 112 -1.70 -5.92 7.31
N VAL A 113 -0.96 -5.77 6.21
CA VAL A 113 0.50 -5.72 6.19
C VAL A 113 0.90 -4.26 6.01
N GLY A 114 1.35 -3.61 7.08
CA GLY A 114 1.88 -2.23 7.06
C GLY A 114 0.94 -1.08 7.48
N GLY A 115 -0.36 -1.33 7.69
CA GLY A 115 -1.32 -0.37 8.27
C GLY A 115 -1.64 0.83 7.36
N LEU A 116 -2.26 1.90 7.92
CA LEU A 116 -2.55 3.19 7.24
C LEU A 116 -1.37 3.75 6.44
N THR A 117 -0.18 3.40 6.90
CA THR A 117 1.13 3.85 6.49
C THR A 117 1.81 2.96 5.45
N ALA A 118 1.15 1.89 5.01
CA ALA A 118 1.44 1.22 3.74
C ALA A 118 0.37 1.52 2.68
N ALA A 119 -0.84 1.96 3.09
CA ALA A 119 -1.85 2.53 2.18
C ALA A 119 -1.46 3.90 1.62
N LEU A 120 -0.46 4.53 2.24
CA LEU A 120 0.14 5.78 1.84
C LEU A 120 1.64 5.56 1.79
N GLY A 121 2.27 5.85 0.66
CA GLY A 121 3.66 6.34 0.69
C GLY A 121 3.82 7.70 1.41
N HIS A 122 2.98 8.05 2.40
CA HIS A 122 2.80 9.42 2.90
C HIS A 122 2.70 9.40 4.43
N GLY A 123 3.70 10.00 5.08
CA GLY A 123 3.93 9.94 6.52
C GLY A 123 5.37 9.54 6.84
N VAL A 124 6.04 8.90 5.87
CA VAL A 124 7.48 8.71 5.85
C VAL A 124 7.99 9.13 4.47
N GLN A 125 9.06 9.92 4.42
CA GLN A 125 9.88 10.09 3.23
C GLN A 125 11.06 9.14 3.35
N LEU A 126 11.20 8.19 2.42
CA LEU A 126 12.38 7.33 2.35
C LEU A 126 13.50 8.15 1.70
N CYS A 127 14.64 8.28 2.37
CA CYS A 127 15.81 9.00 1.88
C CYS A 127 17.02 8.07 1.87
N ALA A 128 17.53 7.75 0.69
CA ALA A 128 18.76 6.98 0.59
C ALA A 128 19.95 7.84 1.04
N GLU A 129 20.88 7.25 1.80
CA GLU A 129 22.09 7.94 2.25
C GLU A 129 23.30 7.66 1.34
N ASP A 130 23.23 6.58 0.58
CA ASP A 130 24.22 6.10 -0.38
C ASP A 130 23.88 6.45 -1.84
N LEU A 131 22.74 7.11 -2.05
CA LEU A 131 22.26 7.57 -3.36
C LEU A 131 21.46 8.87 -3.21
N ASP A 132 21.54 9.77 -4.18
CA ASP A 132 20.70 10.97 -4.26
C ASP A 132 19.27 10.60 -4.72
N TRP A 133 18.53 9.94 -3.83
CA TRP A 133 17.19 9.43 -4.09
C TRP A 133 16.31 9.57 -2.85
N SER A 134 15.07 10.04 -3.07
CA SER A 134 14.04 10.02 -2.05
C SER A 134 12.66 9.72 -2.63
N TYR A 135 11.77 9.16 -1.81
CA TYR A 135 10.41 8.79 -2.21
C TYR A 135 9.41 8.93 -1.06
N GLY A 136 8.27 9.56 -1.32
CA GLY A 136 7.23 9.86 -0.34
C GLY A 136 7.31 11.29 0.20
N SER A 137 6.31 11.69 1.00
CA SER A 137 6.09 13.10 1.40
C SER A 137 5.87 13.27 2.92
N GLY A 138 6.54 12.47 3.76
CA GLY A 138 6.37 12.48 5.22
C GLY A 138 7.64 12.64 6.05
N SER A 139 7.62 12.20 7.31
CA SER A 139 8.78 12.30 8.21
C SER A 139 9.97 11.55 7.62
N PRO A 140 11.14 12.20 7.46
CA PRO A 140 12.25 11.56 6.76
C PRO A 140 12.77 10.38 7.55
N MET A 141 12.99 9.29 6.82
CA MET A 141 13.60 8.07 7.31
C MET A 141 14.75 7.72 6.38
N PHE A 142 15.90 7.56 6.99
CA PHE A 142 17.15 7.39 6.27
C PHE A 142 17.67 5.98 6.42
N GLY A 143 18.33 5.48 5.37
CA GLY A 143 19.03 4.21 5.37
C GLY A 143 19.71 3.98 4.02
N ALA A 144 20.41 2.87 3.89
CA ALA A 144 20.95 2.45 2.59
C ALA A 144 19.79 2.17 1.61
N ALA A 145 19.97 2.47 0.33
CA ALA A 145 18.94 2.26 -0.70
C ALA A 145 18.43 0.81 -0.72
N GLN A 146 19.31 -0.17 -0.51
CA GLN A 146 18.96 -1.59 -0.38
C GLN A 146 18.01 -1.88 0.79
N ASP A 147 18.20 -1.20 1.92
CA ASP A 147 17.42 -1.40 3.14
C ASP A 147 16.01 -0.79 2.97
N LEU A 148 15.94 0.40 2.36
CA LEU A 148 14.67 1.07 2.03
C LEU A 148 13.84 0.26 1.03
N LEU A 149 14.49 -0.40 0.07
CA LEU A 149 13.82 -1.29 -0.88
C LEU A 149 13.17 -2.49 -0.17
N LEU A 150 13.88 -3.11 0.78
CA LEU A 150 13.34 -4.22 1.57
C LEU A 150 12.09 -3.80 2.35
N LEU A 151 12.07 -2.58 2.90
CA LEU A 151 10.87 -2.03 3.57
C LEU A 151 9.70 -1.83 2.61
N ALA A 152 9.96 -1.31 1.40
CA ALA A 152 8.94 -1.11 0.38
C ALA A 152 8.24 -2.44 0.00
N TYR A 153 8.98 -3.56 0.06
CA TYR A 153 8.45 -4.91 -0.11
C TYR A 153 7.98 -5.59 1.19
N GLY A 154 7.78 -4.83 2.26
CA GLY A 154 7.17 -5.28 3.50
C GLY A 154 8.07 -6.10 4.42
N ARG A 155 9.40 -6.09 4.22
CA ARG A 155 10.35 -6.71 5.15
C ARG A 155 10.67 -5.77 6.31
N ARG A 156 10.89 -6.34 7.50
CA ARG A 156 11.41 -5.61 8.67
C ARG A 156 12.92 -5.83 8.80
N LEU A 157 13.64 -4.78 9.18
CA LEU A 157 15.10 -4.78 9.30
C LEU A 157 15.56 -4.92 10.76
N PRO A 158 16.79 -5.38 11.04
CA PRO A 158 17.37 -5.26 12.37
C PRO A 158 17.40 -3.79 12.85
N ASP A 159 17.30 -3.59 14.16
CA ASP A 159 17.51 -2.28 14.78
C ASP A 159 18.86 -1.67 14.37
N GLY A 160 18.92 -0.33 14.29
CA GLY A 160 20.12 0.41 13.91
C GLY A 160 20.37 0.55 12.39
N ARG A 161 19.58 -0.12 11.54
CA ARG A 161 19.68 -0.01 10.06
C ARG A 161 18.99 1.21 9.48
N LEU A 162 18.04 1.78 10.22
CA LEU A 162 17.25 2.93 9.79
C LEU A 162 17.38 4.05 10.80
N ARG A 163 17.41 5.30 10.33
CA ARG A 163 17.43 6.51 11.15
C ARG A 163 16.16 7.33 10.92
N GLY A 164 15.72 8.04 11.95
CA GLY A 164 14.50 8.86 11.94
C GLY A 164 13.43 8.34 12.90
N GLU A 165 12.54 9.23 13.33
CA GLU A 165 11.47 8.96 14.30
C GLU A 165 10.59 7.74 13.94
N PRO A 166 10.25 7.50 12.66
CA PRO A 166 9.43 6.35 12.28
C PRO A 166 10.16 5.00 12.26
N SER A 167 11.48 4.95 12.42
CA SER A 167 12.33 3.76 12.23
C SER A 167 11.88 2.55 13.05
N SER A 168 11.52 2.77 14.32
CA SER A 168 11.04 1.74 15.25
C SER A 168 9.80 0.98 14.75
N ARG A 169 9.05 1.54 13.80
CA ARG A 169 7.88 0.87 13.19
C ARG A 169 8.26 -0.19 12.16
N PHE A 170 9.48 -0.14 11.65
CA PHE A 170 9.98 -0.94 10.54
C PHE A 170 11.17 -1.83 10.92
N THR A 171 11.69 -1.67 12.13
CA THR A 171 12.74 -2.52 12.66
C THR A 171 12.21 -3.64 13.55
N ARG A 172 13.06 -4.62 13.81
CA ARG A 172 12.88 -5.68 14.79
C ARG A 172 14.11 -5.68 15.71
N PRO A 173 13.95 -6.01 17.01
CA PRO A 173 15.07 -6.19 17.90
C PRO A 173 16.09 -7.13 17.26
N ALA A 174 17.36 -6.74 17.33
CA ALA A 174 18.44 -7.61 16.92
C ALA A 174 18.26 -8.94 17.68
N LYS A 175 18.25 -10.05 16.94
CA LYS A 175 18.33 -11.35 17.59
C LYS A 175 19.72 -11.37 18.22
N ASP A 176 19.79 -11.50 19.55
CA ASP A 176 21.04 -11.83 20.21
C ASP A 176 21.62 -13.05 19.47
N ALA A 177 22.85 -12.87 18.98
CA ALA A 177 23.57 -13.84 18.17
C ALA A 177 23.85 -15.12 18.96
#